data_AF-A0AAV3UQV8-F1
#
_entry.id   AF-A0AAV3UQV8-F1
#
_cell.length_a   1.000
_cell.length_b   1.000
_cell.length_c   1.000
_cell.angle_alpha   90.00
_cell.angle_beta   90.00
_cell.angle_gamma   90.00
#
_symmetry.space_group_name_H-M   'P 1'
#
loop_
_entity.id
_entity.type
_entity.pdbx_description
1 polymer ?
#
loop_
_entity_poly.entity_id
_entity_poly.type
_entity_poly.pdbx_seq_one_letter_code
_entity_poly.pdbx_strand_id
1 'polypeptide(L)'
;MRHELIHAWQYHELGEADHGVTIIRWTYALDTSKHCERFAAAKWWLVCEDFGERIARHRRSKTVCNPDDYCCSKCGELLCGEGNDSNRILFT
;
A
#
# COMPACT_ATOMS: atom_id res chain seq x y z
N MET A 1 -0.41 -1.38 -15.95
CA MET A 1 -1.10 -0.60 -17.01
C MET A 1 -2.58 -0.93 -17.14
N ARG A 2 -3.01 -2.20 -17.30
CA ARG A 2 -4.45 -2.55 -17.44
C ARG A 2 -5.32 -1.99 -16.30
N HIS A 3 -4.84 -2.10 -15.06
CA HIS A 3 -5.46 -1.48 -13.89
C HIS A 3 -5.78 0.01 -14.08
N GLU A 4 -4.78 0.80 -14.50
CA GLU A 4 -4.93 2.24 -14.69
C GLU A 4 -5.86 2.58 -15.86
N LEU A 5 -5.91 1.74 -16.90
CA LEU A 5 -6.86 1.92 -18.01
C LEU A 5 -8.31 1.70 -17.58
N ILE A 6 -8.57 0.79 -16.63
CA ILE A 6 -9.90 0.62 -16.05
C ILE A 6 -10.32 1.89 -15.31
N HIS A 7 -9.40 2.51 -14.55
CA HIS A 7 -9.67 3.79 -13.89
C HIS A 7 -9.93 4.93 -14.88
N ALA A 8 -9.15 5.02 -15.96
CA ALA A 8 -9.39 6.01 -17.01
C ALA A 8 -10.78 5.85 -17.64
N TRP A 9 -11.20 4.61 -17.91
CA TRP A 9 -12.54 4.31 -18.41
C TRP A 9 -13.63 4.64 -17.39
N GLN A 10 -13.48 4.26 -16.12
CA GLN A 10 -14.44 4.59 -15.05
C GLN A 10 -14.65 6.10 -14.95
N TYR A 11 -13.54 6.87 -14.93
CA TYR A 11 -13.63 8.32 -14.86
C TYR A 11 -14.33 8.93 -16.07
N HIS A 12 -14.06 8.40 -17.27
CA HIS A 12 -14.70 8.87 -18.50
C HIS A 12 -16.22 8.62 -18.51
N GLU A 13 -16.65 7.42 -18.11
CA GLU A 13 -18.06 7.00 -18.19
C GLU A 13 -18.91 7.44 -17.00
N LEU A 14 -18.32 7.46 -15.80
CA LEU A 14 -19.04 7.63 -14.52
C LEU A 14 -18.70 8.94 -13.81
N GLY A 15 -17.65 9.66 -14.25
CA GLY A 15 -17.17 10.87 -13.59
C GLY A 15 -16.35 10.63 -12.32
N GLU A 16 -16.22 9.37 -11.89
CA GLU A 16 -15.46 8.94 -10.72
C GLU A 16 -14.70 7.64 -11.01
N ALA A 17 -13.59 7.42 -10.31
CA ALA A 17 -12.78 6.21 -10.43
C ALA A 17 -12.34 5.72 -9.05
N ASP A 18 -12.70 4.49 -8.73
CA ASP A 18 -12.39 3.84 -7.47
C ASP A 18 -12.18 2.33 -7.64
N HIS A 19 -11.88 1.67 -6.52
CA HIS A 19 -11.76 0.21 -6.43
C HIS A 19 -13.07 -0.48 -6.02
N GLY A 20 -14.21 0.17 -6.28
CA GLY A 20 -15.54 -0.30 -5.96
C GLY A 20 -16.04 -1.40 -6.91
N VAL A 21 -17.35 -1.64 -6.92
CA VAL A 21 -17.94 -2.80 -7.61
C VAL A 21 -17.67 -2.83 -9.12
N THR A 22 -17.52 -1.66 -9.76
CA THR A 22 -17.34 -1.53 -11.20
C THR A 22 -15.97 -2.02 -11.67
N ILE A 23 -14.95 -2.03 -10.79
CA ILE A 23 -13.62 -2.55 -11.13
C ILE A 23 -13.65 -4.07 -11.32
N ILE A 24 -14.50 -4.78 -10.58
CA ILE A 24 -14.55 -6.25 -10.55
C ILE A 24 -14.87 -6.81 -11.94
N ARG A 25 -15.86 -6.22 -12.62
CA ARG A 25 -16.28 -6.59 -13.97
C ARG A 25 -15.09 -6.58 -14.94
N TRP A 26 -14.27 -5.53 -14.89
CA TRP A 26 -13.15 -5.36 -15.81
C TRP A 26 -11.91 -6.15 -15.41
N THR A 27 -11.68 -6.34 -14.11
CA THR A 27 -10.59 -7.21 -13.64
C THR A 27 -10.72 -8.64 -14.13
N TYR A 28 -11.96 -9.15 -14.18
CA TYR A 28 -12.25 -10.46 -14.76
C TYR A 28 -12.10 -10.46 -16.29
N ALA A 29 -12.72 -9.49 -16.97
CA ALA A 29 -12.73 -9.45 -18.43
C ALA A 29 -11.35 -9.21 -19.07
N LEU A 30 -10.47 -8.47 -18.38
CA LEU A 30 -9.15 -8.08 -18.88
C LEU A 30 -7.99 -8.87 -18.25
N ASP A 31 -8.31 -9.92 -17.47
CA ASP A 31 -7.35 -10.75 -16.74
C ASP A 31 -6.29 -9.89 -16.00
N THR A 32 -6.77 -9.06 -15.09
CA THR A 32 -5.93 -8.14 -14.32
C THR A 32 -6.39 -8.09 -12.87
N SER A 33 -5.49 -7.73 -11.97
CA SER A 33 -5.84 -7.54 -10.56
C SER A 33 -6.46 -6.16 -10.31
N LYS A 34 -7.37 -6.10 -9.31
CA LYS A 34 -7.81 -4.84 -8.70
C LYS A 34 -6.71 -4.15 -7.90
N HIS A 35 -5.64 -4.89 -7.59
CA HIS A 35 -4.46 -4.37 -6.95
C HIS A 35 -3.40 -4.13 -8.01
N CYS A 36 -2.83 -2.93 -8.02
CA CYS A 36 -1.69 -2.65 -8.87
C CYS A 36 -0.51 -3.53 -8.45
N GLU A 37 0.00 -4.34 -9.38
CA GLU A 37 1.23 -5.10 -9.18
C GLU A 37 2.38 -4.13 -8.91
N ARG A 38 3.21 -4.47 -7.91
CA ARG A 38 4.27 -3.58 -7.46
C ARG A 38 5.54 -3.87 -8.27
N PHE A 39 5.86 -2.98 -9.21
CA PHE A 39 7.05 -3.11 -10.09
C PHE A 39 8.36 -2.58 -9.48
N ALA A 40 8.35 -2.10 -8.24
CA ALA A 40 9.53 -1.53 -7.58
C ALA A 40 9.75 -2.19 -6.22
N ALA A 41 11.01 -2.37 -5.83
CA ALA A 41 11.37 -2.77 -4.48
C ALA A 41 10.82 -1.78 -3.45
N ALA A 42 10.51 -2.28 -2.25
CA ALA A 42 10.09 -1.43 -1.15
C ALA A 42 11.28 -0.59 -0.67
N LYS A 43 11.03 0.70 -0.43
CA LYS A 43 12.02 1.63 0.13
C LYS A 43 11.83 1.84 1.63
N TRP A 44 10.64 1.52 2.13
CA TRP A 44 10.27 1.66 3.53
C TRP A 44 9.56 0.40 4.02
N TRP A 45 9.65 0.15 5.32
CA TRP A 45 9.03 -0.98 5.98
C TRP A 45 8.37 -0.50 7.27
N LEU A 46 7.26 -1.13 7.62
CA LEU A 46 6.73 -1.08 8.98
C LEU A 46 7.04 -2.43 9.63
N VAL A 47 7.54 -2.43 10.84
CA VAL A 47 7.96 -3.62 11.56
C VAL A 47 7.19 -3.71 12.87
N CYS A 48 6.62 -4.87 13.14
CA CYS A 48 6.16 -5.20 14.48
C CYS A 48 7.34 -5.79 15.25
N GLU A 49 7.74 -5.19 16.35
CA GLU A 49 8.92 -5.63 17.11
C GLU A 49 8.70 -7.01 17.76
N ASP A 50 7.48 -7.32 18.21
CA ASP A 50 7.15 -8.61 18.83
C ASP A 50 7.23 -9.80 17.87
N PHE A 51 6.63 -9.66 16.69
CA PHE A 51 6.52 -10.74 15.71
C PHE A 51 7.60 -10.69 14.62
N GLY A 52 8.34 -9.59 14.54
CA GLY A 52 9.32 -9.33 13.47
C GLY A 52 8.70 -9.22 12.07
N GLU A 53 7.38 -9.07 11.97
CA GLU A 53 6.69 -9.02 10.69
C GLU A 53 6.95 -7.69 9.98
N ARG A 54 7.38 -7.75 8.72
CA ARG A 54 7.73 -6.57 7.92
C ARG A 54 6.68 -6.31 6.84
N ILE A 55 6.07 -5.13 6.90
CA ILE A 55 5.06 -4.67 5.96
C ILE A 55 5.71 -3.70 4.97
N ALA A 56 5.84 -4.14 3.72
CA ALA A 56 6.46 -3.37 2.64
C ALA A 56 5.68 -2.09 2.28
N ARG A 57 6.38 -0.94 2.26
CA ARG A 57 5.88 0.36 1.83
C ARG A 57 6.75 0.94 0.71
N HIS A 58 6.11 1.34 -0.39
CA HIS A 58 6.78 1.83 -1.60
C HIS A 58 6.66 3.35 -1.77
N ARG A 59 5.91 3.99 -0.87
CA ARG A 59 5.76 5.44 -0.78
C ARG A 59 5.97 5.82 0.69
N ARG A 60 6.50 7.02 0.90
CA ARG A 60 6.61 7.65 2.22
C ARG A 60 5.24 8.16 2.66
N SER A 61 4.34 7.23 3.00
CA SER A 61 2.97 7.53 3.45
C SER A 61 2.95 8.09 4.86
N LYS A 62 1.79 8.61 5.31
CA LYS A 62 1.58 9.06 6.70
C LYS A 62 1.98 7.98 7.72
N THR A 63 1.57 6.74 7.48
CA THR A 63 1.94 5.58 8.31
C THR A 63 3.45 5.32 8.36
N VAL A 64 4.20 5.61 7.29
CA VAL A 64 5.67 5.49 7.31
C VAL A 64 6.30 6.64 8.11
N CYS A 65 5.70 7.84 8.06
CA CYS A 65 6.19 9.00 8.81
C CYS A 65 5.87 8.93 10.30
N ASN A 66 4.73 8.34 10.66
CA ASN A 66 4.24 8.23 12.02
C ASN A 66 3.87 6.77 12.31
N PRO A 67 4.83 5.84 12.40
CA PRO A 67 4.53 4.42 12.56
C PRO A 67 3.92 4.12 13.94
N ASP A 68 4.31 4.87 14.97
CA ASP A 68 3.85 4.73 16.36
C ASP A 68 2.38 5.14 16.57
N ASP A 69 1.75 5.77 15.56
CA ASP A 69 0.30 6.06 15.57
C ASP A 69 -0.54 4.83 15.17
N TYR A 70 0.11 3.71 14.82
CA TYR A 70 -0.54 2.53 14.26
C TYR A 70 -0.12 1.24 14.98
N CYS A 71 -1.08 0.34 15.14
CA CYS A 71 -0.88 -0.96 15.78
C CYS A 71 -0.76 -2.11 14.77
N CYS A 72 0.01 -3.12 15.13
CA CYS A 72 0.05 -4.41 14.46
C CYS A 72 -1.31 -5.09 14.58
N SER A 73 -1.87 -5.53 13.45
CA SER A 73 -3.19 -6.18 13.42
C SER A 73 -3.23 -7.55 14.10
N LYS A 74 -2.07 -8.15 14.41
CA LYS A 74 -1.97 -9.45 15.07
C LYS A 74 -1.84 -9.33 16.59
N CYS A 75 -0.98 -8.43 17.08
CA CYS A 75 -0.67 -8.34 18.51
C CYS A 75 -1.19 -7.07 19.19
N GLY A 76 -1.54 -6.04 18.43
CA GLY A 76 -2.00 -4.76 18.98
C GLY A 76 -0.88 -3.80 19.38
N GLU A 77 0.37 -4.24 19.39
CA GLU A 77 1.52 -3.35 19.68
C GLU A 77 1.80 -2.37 18.56
N LEU A 78 2.49 -1.28 18.89
CA LEU A 78 2.85 -0.23 17.94
C LEU A 78 3.77 -0.76 16.83
N LEU A 79 3.68 -0.14 15.66
CA LEU A 79 4.56 -0.40 14.53
C LEU A 79 5.75 0.55 14.57
N CYS A 80 6.92 0.08 14.15
CA CYS A 80 8.11 0.89 13.96
C CYS A 80 8.41 1.06 12.46
N GLY A 81 9.00 2.19 12.06
CA GLY A 81 9.35 2.46 10.67
C GLY A 81 10.82 2.15 10.37
N GLU A 82 11.12 1.52 9.24
CA GLU A 82 12.48 1.38 8.70
C GLU A 82 12.56 1.98 7.28
N GLY A 83 13.64 2.69 6.95
CA GLY A 83 13.90 3.26 5.62
C GLY A 83 15.21 2.77 5.02
N ASN A 84 15.26 2.64 3.68
CA ASN A 84 16.43 2.17 2.94
C ASN A 84 17.34 3.31 2.40
N ASP A 85 17.01 4.56 2.70
CA ASP A 85 17.89 5.72 2.48
C ASP A 85 18.58 6.06 3.81
N SER A 86 19.82 6.53 3.76
CA SER A 86 20.77 6.74 4.87
C SER A 86 20.34 7.69 6.01
N ASN A 87 19.05 7.93 6.21
CA ASN A 87 18.51 8.49 7.45
C ASN A 87 17.70 7.42 8.17
N ARG A 88 18.31 6.89 9.24
CA ARG A 88 17.67 6.20 10.36
C ARG A 88 16.25 6.73 10.57
N ILE A 89 15.25 5.85 10.49
CA ILE A 89 14.06 6.03 11.31
C ILE A 89 14.36 5.21 12.57
N LEU A 90 14.99 5.87 13.53
CA LEU A 90 15.03 5.39 14.91
C LEU A 90 14.19 6.37 15.71
N PHE A 91 13.18 5.86 16.38
CA PHE A 91 12.52 6.55 17.47
C PHE A 91 12.86 5.76 18.74
N THR A 92 13.46 6.47 19.70
CA THR A 92 13.62 6.07 21.11
C THR A 92 12.32 6.25 21.87
#